data_AF-A0A067Y2G8-F1
#
_entry.id   AF-A0A067Y2G8-F1
#
_cell.length_a   1.000
_cell.length_b   1.000
_cell.length_c   1.000
_cell.angle_alpha   90.00
_cell.angle_beta   90.00
_cell.angle_gamma   90.00
#
_symmetry.space_group_name_H-M   'P 1'
#
loop_
_entity.id
_entity.type
_entity.pdbx_description
1 polymer ?
#
loop_
_entity_poly.entity_id
_entity_poly.type
_entity_poly.pdbx_seq_one_letter_code
_entity_poly.pdbx_strand_id
1 'polypeptide(L)'
;MEDEEVVPSEHMRTDPLKNFVAGGVGGVCCVVTGHPFDTVKVRLQAGHHSLSTFQCFKQTVGNEGVLALYKGMGAPVAGVAPLFALYF
;
A
#
# COMPACT_ATOMS: atom_id res chain seq x y z
N MET A 1 -33.44 -6.64 -32.64
CA MET A 1 -33.30 -5.52 -31.69
C MET A 1 -33.87 -6.05 -30.41
N GLU A 2 -33.07 -6.87 -29.74
CA GLU A 2 -33.36 -7.38 -28.41
C GLU A 2 -32.64 -6.40 -27.51
N ASP A 3 -33.43 -5.60 -26.81
CA ASP A 3 -32.95 -4.56 -25.92
C ASP A 3 -32.03 -5.21 -24.88
N GLU A 4 -30.74 -4.90 -24.99
CA GLU A 4 -29.74 -5.13 -23.97
C GLU A 4 -30.21 -4.36 -22.74
N GLU A 5 -30.87 -5.09 -21.84
CA GLU A 5 -31.32 -4.60 -20.55
C GLU A 5 -30.06 -4.15 -19.79
N VAL A 6 -29.76 -2.86 -19.92
CA VAL A 6 -28.76 -2.16 -19.14
C VAL A 6 -29.21 -2.30 -17.70
N VAL A 7 -28.66 -3.32 -17.03
CA VAL A 7 -28.78 -3.54 -15.59
C VAL A 7 -28.49 -2.20 -14.94
N PRO A 8 -29.47 -1.57 -14.26
CA PRO A 8 -29.24 -0.30 -13.62
C PRO A 8 -28.13 -0.55 -12.60
N SER A 9 -26.97 0.12 -12.77
CA SER A 9 -25.96 0.17 -11.74
C SER A 9 -26.60 0.91 -10.56
N GLU A 10 -27.24 0.15 -9.67
CA GLU A 10 -27.69 0.60 -8.37
C GLU A 10 -26.56 1.43 -7.77
N HIS A 11 -26.74 2.75 -7.75
CA HIS A 11 -25.86 3.65 -7.03
C HIS A 11 -26.12 3.38 -5.56
N MET A 12 -25.55 2.28 -5.06
CA MET A 12 -25.65 1.85 -3.68
C MET A 12 -25.15 3.03 -2.86
N ARG A 13 -26.07 3.74 -2.19
CA ARG A 13 -25.72 4.68 -1.12
C ARG A 13 -25.11 3.86 0.00
N THR A 14 -23.83 3.53 -0.14
CA THR A 14 -23.04 2.98 0.94
C THR A 14 -22.96 4.05 2.02
N ASP A 15 -23.23 3.63 3.26
CA ASP A 15 -23.09 4.49 4.43
C ASP A 15 -21.71 5.17 4.37
N PRO A 16 -21.57 6.47 4.67
CA PRO A 16 -20.28 7.15 4.68
C PRO A 16 -19.23 6.40 5.50
N LEU A 17 -19.67 5.73 6.57
CA LEU A 17 -18.81 4.86 7.39
C LEU A 17 -18.29 3.62 6.63
N LYS A 18 -19.08 3.01 5.75
CA LYS A 18 -18.65 1.88 4.92
C LYS A 18 -17.60 2.31 3.90
N ASN A 19 -17.78 3.46 3.25
CA ASN A 19 -16.80 4.01 2.32
C ASN A 19 -15.50 4.39 3.03
N PHE A 20 -15.61 5.02 4.20
CA PHE A 20 -14.47 5.35 5.07
C PHE A 20 -13.65 4.12 5.45
N VAL A 21 -14.31 3.04 5.90
CA VAL A 21 -13.63 1.79 6.29
C VAL A 21 -13.03 1.09 5.06
N ALA A 22 -13.75 1.03 3.95
CA ALA A 22 -13.25 0.43 2.71
C ALA A 22 -12.03 1.19 2.17
N GLY A 23 -12.07 2.52 2.16
CA GLY A 23 -10.95 3.39 1.78
C GLY A 23 -9.77 3.26 2.73
N GLY A 24 -10.02 3.20 4.04
CA GLY A 24 -8.99 2.98 5.05
C GLY A 24 -8.27 1.64 4.88
N VAL A 25 -9.00 0.54 4.70
CA VAL A 25 -8.42 -0.80 4.48
C VAL A 25 -7.67 -0.86 3.16
N GLY A 26 -8.23 -0.30 2.08
CA GLY A 26 -7.56 -0.20 0.78
C GLY A 26 -6.25 0.56 0.87
N GLY A 27 -6.25 1.69 1.57
CA GLY A 27 -5.06 2.50 1.84
C GLY A 27 -3.97 1.73 2.60
N VAL A 28 -4.34 1.02 3.68
CA VAL A 28 -3.40 0.19 4.44
C VAL A 28 -2.83 -0.95 3.58
N CYS A 29 -3.64 -1.63 2.77
CA CYS A 29 -3.19 -2.68 1.86
C CYS A 29 -2.18 -2.17 0.82
N CYS A 30 -2.41 -0.97 0.26
CA CYS A 30 -1.45 -0.33 -0.64
C CYS A 30 -0.11 -0.05 0.04
N VAL A 31 -0.14 0.43 1.29
CA VAL A 31 1.10 0.66 2.05
C VAL A 31 1.83 -0.63 2.32
N VAL A 32 1.14 -1.68 2.80
CA VAL A 32 1.76 -2.97 3.13
C VAL A 32 2.45 -3.57 1.90
N THR A 33 1.84 -3.50 0.73
CA THR A 33 2.42 -4.05 -0.52
C THR A 33 3.55 -3.20 -1.08
N GLY A 34 3.48 -1.86 -0.96
CA GLY A 34 4.51 -0.93 -1.45
C GLY A 34 5.72 -0.74 -0.53
N HIS A 35 5.52 -0.84 0.80
CA HIS A 35 6.56 -0.56 1.79
C HIS A 35 7.84 -1.40 1.68
N PRO A 36 7.84 -2.69 1.29
CA PRO A 36 9.09 -3.41 1.05
C PRO A 36 9.93 -2.78 -0.07
N PHE A 37 9.30 -2.27 -1.13
CA PHE A 37 10.00 -1.56 -2.22
C PHE A 37 10.54 -0.21 -1.75
N ASP A 38 9.75 0.52 -0.96
CA ASP A 38 10.20 1.78 -0.36
C ASP A 38 11.41 1.56 0.54
N THR A 39 11.38 0.52 1.39
CA THR A 39 12.48 0.17 2.29
C THR A 39 13.76 -0.18 1.54
N VAL A 40 13.67 -0.95 0.46
CA VAL A 40 14.83 -1.24 -0.40
C VAL A 40 15.35 0.03 -1.06
N LYS A 41 14.47 0.91 -1.54
CA LYS A 41 14.84 2.18 -2.19
C LYS A 41 15.61 3.10 -1.24
N VAL A 42 15.11 3.35 -0.02
CA VAL A 42 15.84 4.19 0.95
C VAL A 42 17.15 3.55 1.38
N ARG A 43 17.23 2.21 1.52
CA ARG A 43 18.50 1.53 1.85
C ARG A 43 19.55 1.66 0.74
N LEU A 44 19.14 1.54 -0.52
CA LEU A 44 20.00 1.82 -1.67
C LEU A 44 20.52 3.26 -1.64
N GLN A 45 19.63 4.24 -1.40
CA GLN A 45 19.98 5.66 -1.34
C GLN A 45 20.84 6.03 -0.11
N ALA A 46 20.72 5.32 1.01
CA ALA A 46 21.39 5.62 2.27
C ALA A 46 22.81 5.05 2.38
N GLY A 47 23.25 4.17 1.48
CA GLY A 47 24.61 3.62 1.55
C GLY A 47 24.90 2.40 0.68
N HIS A 48 23.89 1.81 0.03
CA HIS A 48 24.06 0.63 -0.82
C HIS A 48 24.03 0.98 -2.33
N HIS A 49 24.58 2.15 -2.72
CA HIS A 49 24.55 2.65 -4.10
C HIS A 49 25.19 1.69 -5.13
N SER A 50 26.08 0.80 -4.67
CA SER A 50 26.79 -0.17 -5.51
C SER A 50 26.05 -1.50 -5.68
N LEU A 51 24.95 -1.73 -4.95
CA LEU A 51 24.22 -3.00 -4.99
C LEU A 51 23.00 -2.90 -5.91
N SER A 52 22.77 -3.96 -6.67
CA SER A 52 21.51 -4.09 -7.42
C SER A 52 20.33 -4.16 -6.44
N THR A 53 19.17 -3.63 -6.84
CA THR A 53 17.94 -3.65 -6.03
C THR A 53 17.61 -5.04 -5.50
N PHE A 54 17.81 -6.06 -6.32
CA PHE A 54 17.56 -7.45 -5.93
C PHE A 54 18.59 -7.98 -4.91
N GLN A 55 19.85 -7.53 -5.00
CA GLN A 55 20.88 -7.88 -4.04
C GLN A 55 20.63 -7.22 -2.68
N CYS A 56 20.25 -5.94 -2.67
CA CYS A 56 19.87 -5.23 -1.44
C CYS A 56 18.64 -5.88 -0.77
N PHE A 57 17.63 -6.28 -1.56
CA PHE A 57 16.47 -7.02 -1.07
C PHE A 57 16.87 -8.36 -0.46
N LYS A 58 17.62 -9.19 -1.19
CA LYS A 58 18.05 -10.52 -0.74
C LYS A 58 18.94 -10.44 0.51
N GLN A 59 19.83 -9.45 0.58
CA GLN A 59 20.69 -9.22 1.74
C GLN A 59 19.87 -8.74 2.95
N THR A 60 18.90 -7.85 2.76
CA THR A 60 18.01 -7.37 3.82
C THR A 60 17.20 -8.54 4.41
N VAL A 61 16.58 -9.35 3.56
CA VAL A 61 15.80 -10.52 4.01
C VAL A 61 16.69 -11.59 4.62
N GLY A 62 17.87 -11.84 4.06
CA GLY A 62 18.80 -12.86 4.55
C GLY A 62 19.48 -12.51 5.88
N ASN A 63 19.83 -11.24 6.10
CA ASN A 63 20.55 -10.81 7.30
C ASN A 63 19.64 -10.36 8.44
N GLU A 64 18.53 -9.68 8.14
CA GLU A 64 17.66 -9.08 9.16
C GLU A 64 16.25 -9.72 9.20
N GLY A 65 15.92 -10.58 8.23
CA GLY A 65 14.63 -11.24 8.12
C GLY A 65 13.58 -10.43 7.37
N VAL A 66 12.42 -11.05 7.12
CA VAL A 66 11.32 -10.46 6.32
C VAL A 66 10.71 -9.24 7.01
N LEU A 67 10.70 -9.20 8.35
CA LEU A 67 10.18 -8.08 9.14
C LEU A 67 11.02 -6.80 8.98
N ALA A 68 12.28 -6.91 8.56
CA ALA A 68 13.14 -5.76 8.30
C ALA A 68 12.64 -4.89 7.15
N LEU A 69 11.88 -5.47 6.21
CA LEU A 69 11.23 -4.76 5.09
C LEU A 69 10.03 -3.91 5.54
N TYR A 70 9.53 -4.13 6.75
CA TYR A 70 8.42 -3.40 7.34
C TYR A 70 8.86 -2.43 8.46
N LYS A 71 10.18 -2.39 8.74
CA LYS A 71 10.76 -1.60 9.81
C LYS A 71 10.75 -0.12 9.42
N GLY A 72 9.82 0.64 10.00
CA GLY A 72 9.61 2.05 9.69
C GLY A 72 8.25 2.36 9.06
N MET A 73 7.38 1.36 8.87
CA MET A 73 6.09 1.56 8.20
C MET A 73 5.09 2.45 8.96
N GLY A 74 5.34 2.72 10.24
CA GLY A 74 4.46 3.55 11.06
C GLY A 74 4.27 4.97 10.51
N ALA A 75 5.33 5.61 10.01
CA ALA A 75 5.25 6.96 9.44
C ALA A 75 4.38 7.03 8.17
N PRO A 76 4.57 6.18 7.15
CA PRO A 76 3.67 6.15 6.00
C PRO A 76 2.26 5.75 6.41
N VAL A 77 2.04 4.68 7.19
CA VAL A 77 0.69 4.26 7.62
C VAL A 77 -0.06 5.39 8.33
N ALA A 78 0.60 6.14 9.22
CA ALA A 78 0.01 7.28 9.92
C ALA A 78 -0.36 8.44 8.98
N GLY A 79 0.32 8.59 7.85
CA GLY A 79 0.02 9.61 6.84
C GLY A 79 -1.11 9.19 5.89
N VAL A 80 -1.09 7.96 5.39
CA VAL A 80 -2.05 7.52 4.36
C VAL A 80 -3.39 7.05 4.91
N ALA A 81 -3.44 6.54 6.14
CA ALA A 81 -4.71 6.18 6.78
C ALA A 81 -5.70 7.36 6.90
N PRO A 82 -5.34 8.53 7.46
CA PRO A 82 -6.25 9.67 7.50
C PRO A 82 -6.48 10.32 6.13
N LEU A 83 -5.48 10.30 5.24
CA LEU A 83 -5.61 10.85 3.89
C LEU A 83 -6.66 10.09 3.07
N PHE A 84 -6.57 8.76 3.01
CA PHE A 84 -7.53 7.95 2.26
C PHE A 84 -8.90 7.91 2.91
N ALA A 85 -8.97 7.95 4.24
CA ALA A 85 -10.25 7.97 4.92
C ALA A 85 -11.01 9.30 4.77
N LEU A 86 -10.33 10.40 4.45
CA LEU A 86 -10.97 11.68 4.11
C LEU A 86 -11.32 11.82 2.61
N TYR A 87 -10.63 11.08 1.74
CA TYR A 87 -10.80 11.15 0.30
C TYR A 87 -12.00 10.31 -0.21
N PHE A 88 -12.36 9.24 0.49
CA PHE A 88 -13.44 8.29 0.16
C PHE A 88 -14.65 8.44 1.10
#